data_AF-F4XS06-F1
#
_entry.id   AF-F4XS06-F1
#
_cell.length_a   1.000
_cell.length_b   1.000
_cell.length_c   1.000
_cell.angle_alpha   90.00
_cell.angle_beta   90.00
_cell.angle_gamma   90.00
#
_symmetry.space_group_name_H-M   'P 1'
#
loop_
_entity.id
_entity.type
_entity.pdbx_description
1 polymer ?
#
loop_
_entity_poly.entity_id
_entity_poly.type
_entity_poly.pdbx_seq_one_letter_code
_entity_poly.pdbx_strand_id
1 'polypeptide(L)' 'MPNIYLEYLPEYSPDYNLIELVWHSAKEYIANRVFKSIEELECLLNHLLNEGGLIIKWVRKIKNKGNAVITV' A
#
# COMPACT_ATOMS: atom_id res chain seq x y z
N MET A 1 6.38 -27.81 1.54
CA MET A 1 6.22 -26.37 1.25
C MET A 1 6.96 -26.11 -0.05
N PRO A 2 6.32 -25.58 -1.11
CA PRO A 2 7.02 -25.37 -2.38
C PRO A 2 8.06 -24.26 -2.18
N ASN A 3 9.31 -24.49 -2.61
CA ASN A 3 10.44 -23.56 -2.76
C ASN A 3 10.18 -22.09 -2.38
N ILE A 4 10.08 -21.79 -1.09
CA ILE A 4 10.01 -20.40 -0.60
C ILE A 4 11.44 -19.92 -0.44
N TYR A 5 11.81 -18.91 -1.22
CA TYR A 5 13.07 -18.18 -1.07
C TYR A 5 12.82 -16.90 -0.28
N LEU A 6 13.62 -16.69 0.76
CA LEU A 6 13.57 -15.46 1.55
C LEU A 6 14.58 -14.47 0.99
N GLU A 7 14.11 -13.30 0.62
CA GLU A 7 14.94 -12.17 0.19
C GLU A 7 15.29 -11.30 1.39
N TYR A 8 16.52 -10.78 1.41
CA TYR A 8 16.95 -9.86 2.46
C TYR A 8 16.28 -8.49 2.27
N LEU A 9 15.60 -8.02 3.31
CA LEU A 9 15.06 -6.66 3.39
C LEU A 9 15.81 -5.90 4.50
N PRO A 10 16.54 -4.82 4.18
CA PRO A 10 17.23 -4.03 5.18
C PRO A 10 16.24 -3.38 6.16
N GLU A 11 16.70 -3.13 7.39
CA GLU A 11 15.90 -2.43 8.40
C GLU A 11 15.47 -1.04 7.91
N TYR A 12 14.28 -0.61 8.36
CA TYR A 12 13.71 0.71 8.06
C TYR A 12 13.68 1.08 6.57
N SER A 13 13.58 0.08 5.69
CA SER A 13 13.63 0.29 4.23
C SER A 13 12.30 -0.06 3.55
N PRO A 14 11.21 0.67 3.84
CA PRO A 14 9.91 0.44 3.22
C PRO A 14 9.96 0.63 1.70
N ASP A 15 10.86 1.49 1.20
CA ASP A 15 11.04 1.76 -0.23
C ASP A 15 11.49 0.53 -1.04
N TYR A 16 12.13 -0.46 -0.39
CA TYR A 16 12.50 -1.73 -1.01
C TYR A 16 11.38 -2.78 -0.95
N ASN A 17 10.35 -2.57 -0.13
CA ASN A 17 9.27 -3.51 0.01
C ASN A 17 8.11 -3.18 -0.95
N LEU A 18 7.92 -4.02 -1.97
CA LEU A 18 6.90 -3.82 -3.01
C LEU A 18 5.47 -3.67 -2.45
N ILE A 19 5.18 -4.28 -1.30
CA ILE A 19 3.86 -4.17 -0.67
C ILE A 19 3.51 -2.73 -0.29
N GLU A 20 4.51 -1.89 -0.01
CA GLU A 20 4.30 -0.50 0.41
C GLU A 20 3.65 0.31 -0.71
N LEU A 21 4.01 0.08 -1.98
CA LEU A 21 3.37 0.74 -3.11
C LEU A 21 1.88 0.36 -3.24
N VAL A 22 1.56 -0.92 -3.02
CA VAL A 22 0.18 -1.42 -3.01
C VAL A 22 -0.59 -0.73 -1.88
N TRP A 23 -0.01 -0.68 -0.68
CA TRP A 23 -0.63 -0.06 0.49
C TRP A 23 -0.83 1.44 0.33
N HIS A 24 0.16 2.14 -0.23
CA HIS A 24 0.03 3.55 -0.54
C HIS A 24 -1.13 3.82 -1.50
N SER A 25 -1.21 3.05 -2.59
CA SER A 25 -2.26 3.21 -3.60
C SER A 25 -3.66 2.91 -3.05
N ALA A 26 -3.80 1.82 -2.28
CA ALA A 26 -5.07 1.46 -1.64
C ALA A 26 -5.52 2.53 -0.62
N LYS A 27 -4.60 3.00 0.23
CA LYS A 27 -4.90 4.06 1.22
C LYS A 27 -5.33 5.36 0.55
N GLU A 28 -4.69 5.76 -0.56
CA GLU A 28 -5.11 6.93 -1.33
C GLU A 28 -6.54 6.80 -1.86
N TYR A 29 -6.94 5.60 -2.30
CA TYR A 29 -8.31 5.36 -2.78
C TYR A 29 -9.37 5.49 -1.67
N ILE A 30 -9.02 4.97 -0.49
CA ILE A 30 -9.90 4.94 0.69
C ILE A 30 -9.94 6.29 1.42
N ALA A 31 -8.92 7.13 1.21
CA ALA A 31 -8.83 8.44 1.87
C ALA A 31 -10.09 9.28 1.66
N ASN A 32 -10.50 9.98 2.72
CA ASN A 32 -11.68 10.86 2.76
C ASN A 32 -13.02 10.16 2.47
N ARG A 33 -13.11 8.84 2.66
CA ARG A 33 -14.38 8.08 2.62
C ARG A 33 -14.80 7.69 4.03
N VAL A 34 -16.12 7.61 4.25
CA VAL A 34 -16.72 7.07 5.47
C VAL A 34 -17.50 5.83 5.07
N PHE A 35 -17.31 4.75 5.81
CA PHE A 35 -18.00 3.47 5.61
C PHE A 35 -19.03 3.29 6.72
N LYS A 36 -20.18 2.75 6.38
CA LYS A 36 -21.28 2.50 7.32
C LYS A 36 -21.06 1.22 8.13
N SER A 37 -20.26 0.29 7.60
CA SER A 37 -19.94 -0.98 8.26
C SER A 37 -18.57 -1.51 7.82
N ILE A 38 -18.09 -2.55 8.52
CA ILE A 38 -16.83 -3.23 8.20
C ILE A 38 -16.96 -3.99 6.89
N GLU A 39 -18.12 -4.59 6.63
CA GLU A 39 -18.41 -5.37 5.42
C GLU A 39 -18.34 -4.49 4.17
N GLU A 40 -18.75 -3.22 4.27
CA GLU A 40 -18.62 -2.25 3.18
C GLU A 40 -17.15 -1.97 2.84
N LEU A 41 -16.31 -1.80 3.87
CA LEU A 41 -14.87 -1.62 3.69
C LEU A 41 -14.23 -2.88 3.11
N GLU A 42 -14.61 -4.07 3.60
CA GLU A 42 -14.09 -5.35 3.14
C GLU A 42 -14.45 -5.60 1.66
N CYS A 43 -15.70 -5.34 1.28
CA CYS A 43 -16.16 -5.44 -0.10
C CYS A 43 -15.34 -4.52 -1.02
N LEU A 44 -15.10 -3.27 -0.61
CA LEU A 44 -14.24 -2.35 -1.36
C LEU A 44 -12.80 -2.87 -1.47
N LEU A 45 -12.21 -3.37 -0.38
CA LEU A 45 -10.85 -3.89 -0.38
C LEU A 45 -10.71 -5.13 -1.27
N ASN A 46 -11.70 -6.03 -1.25
CA ASN A 46 -11.72 -7.21 -2.12
C ASN A 46 -11.75 -6.80 -3.59
N HIS A 47 -12.61 -5.83 -3.92
CA HIS A 47 -12.68 -5.28 -5.28
C HIS A 47 -11.34 -4.67 -5.72
N LEU A 48 -10.70 -3.88 -4.86
CA LEU A 48 -9.43 -3.24 -5.17
C LEU A 48 -8.27 -4.24 -5.32
N LEU A 49 -8.10 -5.14 -4.35
CA LEU A 49 -6.89 -5.95 -4.21
C LEU A 49 -6.97 -7.32 -4.89
N ASN A 50 -8.18 -7.89 -5.02
CA ASN A 50 -8.37 -9.25 -5.54
C ASN A 50 -9.06 -9.27 -6.92
N GLU A 51 -9.95 -8.31 -7.21
CA GLU A 51 -10.68 -8.25 -8.48
C GLU A 51 -10.03 -7.33 -9.54
N GLY A 52 -8.86 -6.76 -9.22
CA GLY A 52 -8.12 -5.88 -10.13
C GLY A 52 -8.65 -4.45 -10.22
N GLY A 53 -9.48 -4.01 -9.26
CA GLY A 53 -9.98 -2.63 -9.20
C GLY A 53 -8.90 -1.58 -8.90
N LEU A 54 -7.76 -1.98 -8.34
CA LEU A 54 -6.64 -1.07 -8.03
C LEU A 54 -5.67 -0.92 -9.21
N ILE A 55 -5.71 0.24 -9.87
CA ILE A 55 -4.76 0.59 -10.93
C ILE A 55 -3.54 1.28 -10.32
N ILE A 56 -2.42 0.56 -10.21
CA ILE A 56 -1.15 1.09 -9.69
C ILE A 56 -0.36 1.75 -10.83
N LYS A 57 -0.07 3.06 -10.68
CA LYS A 57 0.83 3.78 -11.59
C LYS A 57 2.28 3.61 -11.15
N TRP A 58 2.92 2.53 -11.58
CA TRP A 58 4.31 2.17 -11.23
C TRP A 58 5.36 3.26 -11.51
N VAL A 59 5.09 4.17 -12.46
CA VAL A 59 6.00 5.27 -12.84
C VAL A 59 5.91 6.48 -11.90
N ARG A 60 4.95 6.52 -10.97
CA ARG A 60 4.87 7.62 -10.00
C ARG A 60 6.03 7.51 -9.00
N LYS A 61 6.85 8.56 -8.90
CA LYS A 61 7.73 8.74 -7.74
C LYS A 61 6.84 8.79 -6.50
N ILE A 62 6.90 7.75 -5.67
CA ILE A 62 6.35 7.81 -4.32
C ILE A 62 7.08 8.98 -3.63
N LYS A 63 6.37 10.04 -3.25
CA LYS A 63 7.00 11.09 -2.46
C LYS A 63 7.34 10.47 -1.11
N ASN A 64 8.62 10.39 -0.77
CA ASN A 64 9.09 10.00 0.56
C ASN A 64 8.44 10.90 1.60
N LYS A 65 7.39 10.40 2.26
CA LYS A 65 6.75 11.10 3.39
C LYS A 65 7.65 11.10 4.63
N GLY A 66 8.70 10.28 4.66
CA GLY A 66 9.71 10.21 5.73
C GLY A 66 10.73 11.37 5.74
N ASN A 67 10.84 12.18 4.68
CA ASN A 67 11.71 13.37 4.65
C ASN A 67 11.02 14.63 5.18
N ALA A 68 9.84 14.52 5.80
CA ALA A 68 9.34 15.57 6.68
C ALA A 68 10.20 15.56 7.95
N VAL A 69 11.43 16.08 7.83
CA VAL A 69 12.28 16.42 8.96
C VAL A 69 11.48 17.37 9.83
N ILE A 70 11.07 16.91 11.01
CA ILE A 70 10.64 17.80 12.09
C ILE A 70 11.86 18.66 12.36
N THR A 71 11.83 19.89 11.84
CA THR A 71 12.79 20.91 12.22
C THR A 71 12.36 21.35 13.61
N VAL A 72 13.19 21.06 14.61
CA VAL A 72 13.02 21.51 16.00
C VAL A 72 12.98 23.03 16.06
#